data_AF-A0A940M3Y9-F1
#
_entry.id   AF-A0A940M3Y9-F1
#
_cell.length_a   1.000
_cell.length_b   1.000
_cell.length_c   1.000
_cell.angle_alpha   90.00
_cell.angle_beta   90.00
_cell.angle_gamma   90.00
#
_symmetry.space_group_name_H-M   'P 1'
#
loop_
_entity.id
_entity.type
_entity.pdbx_description
1 polymer ?
#
loop_
_entity_poly.entity_id
_entity_poly.type
_entity_poly.pdbx_seq_one_letter_code
_entity_poly.pdbx_strand_id
1 'polypeptide(L)' 'VFIGRLRKKLDPDGELKPIETVRGRGYRFAISRTDG' A
#
# COMPACT_ATOMS: atom_id res chain seq x y z
N VAL A 1 -5.43 -7.82 -10.92
CA VAL A 1 -4.03 -7.34 -11.01
C VAL A 1 -3.28 -7.60 -9.70
N PHE A 2 -1.95 -7.74 -9.75
CA PHE A 2 -1.10 -8.12 -8.60
C PHE A 2 -1.18 -7.16 -7.41
N ILE A 3 -1.03 -5.84 -7.63
CA ILE A 3 -1.10 -4.85 -6.53
C ILE A 3 -2.48 -4.79 -5.87
N GLY A 4 -3.56 -4.98 -6.62
CA GLY A 4 -4.91 -5.02 -6.05
C GLY A 4 -5.11 -6.19 -5.07
N ARG A 5 -4.52 -7.36 -5.38
CA ARG A 5 -4.53 -8.51 -4.46
C ARG A 5 -3.62 -8.28 -3.25
N LEU A 6 -2.46 -7.66 -3.46
CA LEU A 6 -1.54 -7.33 -2.37
C LEU A 6 -2.17 -6.35 -1.37
N ARG A 7 -2.84 -5.30 -1.84
CA ARG A 7 -3.58 -4.35 -0.99
C ARG A 7 -4.59 -5.07 -0.11
N LYS A 8 -5.43 -5.93 -0.70
CA LYS A 8 -6.41 -6.75 0.05
C LYS A 8 -5.76 -7.71 1.06
N LYS A 9 -4.56 -8.20 0.77
CA LYS A 9 -3.84 -9.11 1.68
C LYS A 9 -3.25 -8.36 2.88
N LEU A 10 -2.78 -7.14 2.67
CA LEU A 10 -2.17 -6.31 3.72
C LEU A 10 -3.20 -5.56 4.55
N ASP A 11 -4.30 -5.18 3.92
CA ASP A 11 -5.34 -4.33 4.49
C ASP A 11 -6.69 -4.74 3.86
N PRO A 12 -7.29 -5.84 4.34
CA PRO A 12 -8.53 -6.37 3.79
C PRO A 12 -9.71 -5.40 3.97
N ASP A 13 -9.70 -4.65 5.07
CA ASP A 13 -10.77 -3.71 5.44
C ASP A 13 -10.56 -2.30 4.85
N GLY A 14 -9.36 -2.00 4.36
CA GLY A 14 -9.06 -0.75 3.67
C GLY A 14 -8.82 0.44 4.59
N GLU A 15 -8.51 0.19 5.86
CA GLU A 15 -8.30 1.21 6.89
C GLU A 15 -6.91 1.85 6.80
N LEU A 16 -5.89 1.03 6.56
CA LEU A 16 -4.48 1.43 6.60
C LEU A 16 -3.96 1.99 5.27
N LYS A 17 -4.56 1.57 4.15
CA LYS A 17 -4.19 1.93 2.77
C LYS A 17 -2.67 1.93 2.53
N PRO A 18 -1.99 0.80 2.78
CA PRO A 18 -0.53 0.77 2.95
C PRO A 18 0.27 1.06 1.67
N ILE A 19 -0.36 1.01 0.49
CA ILE A 19 0.30 1.21 -0.81
C ILE A 19 -0.49 2.20 -1.66
N GLU A 20 0.09 3.36 -1.95
CA GLU A 20 -0.47 4.34 -2.87
C GLU A 20 0.08 4.17 -4.30
N THR A 21 -0.69 4.64 -5.29
CA THR A 21 -0.24 4.70 -6.69
C THR A 21 0.22 6.11 -7.00
N VAL A 22 1.46 6.26 -7.45
CA VAL A 22 2.04 7.53 -7.88
C VAL A 22 2.07 7.56 -9.40
N ARG A 23 1.28 8.46 -10.00
CA ARG A 23 1.16 8.56 -11.46
C ARG A 23 2.54 8.81 -12.10
N GLY A 24 2.90 7.97 -13.07
CA GLY A 24 4.20 8.03 -13.75
C GLY A 24 5.40 7.59 -12.92
N ARG A 25 5.21 7.06 -11.70
CA ARG A 25 6.31 6.62 -10.81
C ARG A 25 6.12 5.23 -10.22
N GLY A 26 4.90 4.68 -10.21
CA GLY A 26 4.63 3.33 -9.72
C GLY A 26 3.91 3.32 -8.38
N TYR A 27 4.40 2.53 -7.42
CA TYR A 27 3.76 2.30 -6.13
C TYR A 27 4.70 2.64 -4.98
N ARG A 28 4.16 3.19 -3.87
CA ARG A 28 4.93 3.56 -2.67
C ARG A 28 4.21 3.07 -1.42
N PHE A 29 4.98 2.67 -0.39
CA PHE A 29 4.42 2.42 0.94
C PHE A 29 4.07 3.75 1.62
N ALA A 30 2.83 3.85 2.11
CA ALA A 30 2.29 5.03 2.76
C ALA A 30 2.27 4.93 4.30
N ILE A 31 2.81 3.85 4.85
CA ILE A 31 2.92 3.63 6.30
C ILE A 31 4.20 4.26 6.85
N SER A 32 4.12 4.85 8.04
CA SER A 32 5.29 5.37 8.76
C SER A 32 6.28 4.24 9.02
N ARG A 33 7.58 4.51 8.83
CA ARG A 33 8.62 3.61 9.29
C ARG A 33 8.62 3.68 10.82
N THR A 34 8.38 2.56 11.50
CA THR A 34 8.73 2.45 12.90
C THR A 34 10.26 2.44 12.96
N ASP A 35 10.85 3.60 13.22
CA ASP A 35 12.25 3.66 13.57
C ASP A 35 12.38 3.04 14.97
N GLY A 36 13.14 1.95 15.05
CA GLY A 36 13.30 1.14 16.25
C GLY A 36 14.07 1.83 17.36
#